data_AF-A0A8S0ZI08-F1
#
_entry.id   AF-A0A8S0ZI08-F1
#
_cell.length_a   1.000
_cell.length_b   1.000
_cell.length_c   1.000
_cell.angle_alpha   90.00
_cell.angle_beta   90.00
_cell.angle_gamma   90.00
#
_symmetry.space_group_name_H-M   'P 1'
#
loop_
_entity.id
_entity.type
_entity.pdbx_description
1 polymer ?
#
loop_
_entity_poly.entity_id
_entity_poly.type
_entity_poly.pdbx_seq_one_letter_code
_entity_poly.pdbx_strand_id
1 'polypeptide(L)'
;MGIREPIKLFFPNYNKEELFKIIFLQQRAFVENILLTYEVDDDMKHELEKPELFANFLNAFLSVFYRPCRDLIELQHMALVNFSKYSEPIIKKEIQATDLTKLWRHIAPVLKSNLELLYLRISDAKPMKPSPGKENNTSELIPQNFANTLKDELTSTKTFAQSFELPYYAKFLLIAAYLASYNPPKEDKRLFMKNHGKQRKRLQQVRAKAKISERLNTQLGPKVFTLDRLLAIFYAILEEKIGLTSNLLAQIATLVELKLIAGSKEIDLDTAKYKCIVGYDFISAVAQTVGFNVRKYLYDFM
;
A
#
# COMPACT_ATOMS: atom_id res chain seq x y z
N MET A 1 -46.01 -24.76 -6.87
CA MET A 1 -44.80 -25.57 -7.14
C MET A 1 -43.75 -25.20 -6.11
N GLY A 2 -43.46 -26.09 -5.16
CA GLY A 2 -42.46 -25.82 -4.12
C GLY A 2 -41.06 -25.78 -4.71
N ILE A 3 -40.30 -24.73 -4.40
CA ILE A 3 -38.90 -24.59 -4.80
C ILE A 3 -38.12 -25.70 -4.09
N ARG A 4 -37.48 -26.59 -4.87
CA ARG A 4 -36.59 -27.62 -4.31
C ARG A 4 -35.32 -26.95 -3.78
N GLU A 5 -34.87 -27.38 -2.61
CA GLU A 5 -33.62 -26.89 -2.04
C GLU A 5 -32.43 -27.24 -2.95
N PRO A 6 -31.48 -26.31 -3.15
CA PRO A 6 -30.32 -26.55 -4.01
C PRO A 6 -29.36 -27.55 -3.36
N ILE A 7 -28.74 -28.39 -4.19
CA ILE A 7 -27.64 -29.26 -3.77
C ILE A 7 -26.42 -28.38 -3.49
N LYS A 8 -25.95 -28.41 -2.24
CA LYS A 8 -24.73 -27.69 -1.83
C LYS A 8 -23.52 -28.59 -2.09
N LEU A 9 -22.63 -28.15 -2.97
CA LEU A 9 -21.33 -28.77 -3.21
C LEU A 9 -20.24 -27.89 -2.61
N PHE A 10 -19.34 -28.49 -1.83
CA PHE A 10 -18.21 -27.80 -1.23
C PHE A 10 -16.92 -28.28 -1.89
N PHE A 11 -16.14 -27.33 -2.39
CA PHE A 11 -14.81 -27.58 -2.94
C PHE A 11 -13.78 -27.07 -1.93
N PRO A 12 -13.05 -27.97 -1.23
CA PRO A 12 -12.02 -27.54 -0.29
C PRO A 12 -10.86 -26.86 -1.02
N ASN A 13 -10.16 -25.97 -0.32
CA ASN A 13 -8.93 -25.39 -0.82
C ASN A 13 -7.85 -26.47 -0.92
N TYR A 14 -7.01 -26.36 -1.95
CA TYR A 14 -5.87 -27.25 -2.15
C TYR A 14 -4.89 -27.17 -0.98
N ASN A 15 -4.36 -28.32 -0.57
CA ASN A 15 -3.25 -28.41 0.36
C ASN A 15 -1.90 -28.13 -0.34
N LYS A 16 -0.80 -28.04 0.42
CA LYS A 16 0.53 -27.74 -0.12
C LYS A 16 0.97 -28.74 -1.20
N GLU A 17 0.69 -30.02 -1.01
CA GLU A 17 1.09 -31.08 -1.93
C GLU A 17 0.27 -31.05 -3.23
N GLU A 18 -1.03 -30.75 -3.12
CA GLU A 18 -1.92 -30.56 -4.27
C GLU A 18 -1.51 -29.33 -5.08
N LEU A 19 -1.25 -28.19 -4.41
CA LEU A 19 -0.72 -26.99 -5.07
C LEU A 19 0.62 -27.26 -5.76
N PHE A 20 1.53 -27.97 -5.09
CA PHE A 20 2.80 -28.39 -5.70
C PHE A 20 2.53 -29.18 -6.97
N LYS A 21 1.69 -30.23 -6.92
CA LYS A 21 1.38 -31.09 -8.08
C LYS A 21 0.75 -30.29 -9.22
N ILE A 22 -0.24 -29.45 -8.92
CA ILE A 22 -0.96 -28.67 -9.94
C ILE A 22 -0.02 -27.69 -10.65
N ILE A 23 0.84 -26.97 -9.91
CA ILE A 23 1.80 -26.03 -10.50
C ILE A 23 2.90 -26.80 -11.23
N PHE A 24 3.35 -27.95 -10.70
CA PHE A 24 4.36 -28.80 -11.31
C PHE A 24 3.97 -29.25 -12.73
N LEU A 25 2.69 -29.58 -12.96
CA LEU A 25 2.16 -29.96 -14.28
C LEU A 25 2.33 -28.87 -15.35
N GLN A 26 2.52 -27.61 -14.94
CA GLN A 26 2.69 -26.47 -15.85
C GLN A 26 4.15 -26.14 -16.16
N GLN A 27 5.12 -26.97 -15.73
CA GLN A 27 6.56 -26.73 -15.91
C GLN A 27 6.93 -26.26 -17.33
N ARG A 28 6.34 -26.88 -18.36
CA ARG A 28 6.62 -26.54 -19.76
C ARG A 28 6.36 -25.06 -20.07
N ALA A 29 5.25 -24.51 -19.58
CA ALA A 29 4.90 -23.10 -19.81
C ALA A 29 5.92 -22.15 -19.13
N PHE A 30 6.48 -22.56 -18.00
CA PHE A 30 7.49 -21.79 -17.28
C PHE A 30 8.82 -21.77 -18.04
N VAL A 31 9.23 -22.91 -18.60
CA VAL A 31 10.43 -23.00 -19.45
C VAL A 31 10.24 -22.18 -20.72
N GLU A 32 9.09 -22.29 -21.39
CA GLU A 32 8.77 -21.49 -22.58
C GLU A 32 8.84 -19.98 -22.28
N ASN A 33 8.37 -19.52 -21.12
CA ASN A 33 8.50 -18.11 -20.72
C ASN A 33 9.95 -17.64 -20.56
N ILE A 34 10.84 -18.51 -20.06
CA ILE A 34 12.27 -18.21 -19.97
C ILE A 34 12.89 -18.09 -21.37
N LEU A 35 12.56 -19.02 -22.27
CA LEU A 35 13.09 -19.04 -23.64
C LEU A 35 12.64 -17.82 -24.48
N LEU A 36 11.54 -17.17 -24.11
CA LEU A 36 11.14 -15.88 -24.70
C LEU A 36 11.95 -14.69 -24.16
N THR A 37 12.50 -14.82 -22.95
CA THR A 37 13.19 -13.73 -22.25
C THR A 37 14.71 -13.78 -22.45
N TYR A 38 15.27 -14.99 -22.56
CA TYR A 38 16.71 -15.24 -22.66
C TYR A 38 17.03 -16.04 -23.92
N GLU A 39 18.14 -15.69 -24.57
CA GLU A 39 18.77 -16.55 -25.57
C GLU A 39 19.52 -17.66 -24.84
N VAL A 40 19.11 -18.91 -25.06
CA VAL A 40 19.60 -20.08 -24.32
C VAL A 40 20.09 -21.13 -25.32
N ASP A 41 21.25 -21.74 -25.06
CA ASP A 41 21.78 -22.85 -25.86
C ASP A 41 20.97 -24.15 -25.63
N ASP A 42 21.04 -25.11 -26.57
CA ASP A 42 20.25 -26.35 -26.48
C ASP A 42 20.60 -27.17 -25.23
N ASP A 43 21.87 -27.12 -24.79
CA ASP A 43 22.33 -27.78 -23.57
C ASP A 43 21.64 -27.19 -22.32
N MET A 44 21.60 -25.87 -22.20
CA MET A 44 20.95 -25.19 -21.08
C MET A 44 19.43 -25.33 -21.13
N LYS A 45 18.83 -25.38 -22.32
CA LYS A 45 17.41 -25.71 -22.46
C LYS A 45 17.12 -27.10 -21.87
N HIS A 46 17.95 -28.09 -22.18
CA HIS A 46 17.79 -29.44 -21.64
C HIS A 46 18.00 -29.50 -20.12
N GLU A 47 18.86 -28.64 -19.55
CA GLU A 47 18.99 -28.47 -18.09
C GLU A 47 17.73 -27.84 -17.46
N LEU A 48 17.14 -26.81 -18.09
CA LEU A 48 15.92 -26.14 -17.60
C LEU A 48 14.67 -27.03 -17.65
N GLU A 49 14.62 -27.96 -18.61
CA GLU A 49 13.54 -28.94 -18.74
C GLU A 49 13.60 -30.06 -17.69
N LYS A 50 14.69 -30.19 -16.92
CA LYS A 50 14.79 -31.23 -15.89
C LYS A 50 13.73 -31.05 -14.80
N PRO A 51 12.92 -32.09 -14.52
CA PRO A 51 11.85 -32.01 -13.52
C PRO A 51 12.38 -31.72 -12.11
N GLU A 52 13.59 -32.21 -11.80
CA GLU A 52 14.25 -32.01 -10.51
C GLU A 52 14.51 -30.52 -10.21
N LEU A 53 14.94 -29.75 -11.22
CA LEU A 53 15.21 -28.33 -11.07
C LEU A 53 13.93 -27.57 -10.69
N PHE A 54 12.84 -27.85 -11.40
CA PHE A 54 11.55 -27.21 -11.14
C PHE A 54 10.96 -27.65 -9.80
N ALA A 55 11.08 -28.93 -9.43
CA ALA A 55 10.65 -29.44 -8.14
C ALA A 55 11.41 -28.76 -6.97
N ASN A 56 12.72 -28.59 -7.10
CA ASN A 56 13.55 -27.91 -6.11
C ASN A 56 13.15 -26.43 -5.96
N PHE A 57 12.94 -25.75 -7.09
CA PHE A 57 12.40 -24.39 -7.10
C PHE A 57 11.02 -24.32 -6.42
N LEU A 58 10.06 -25.17 -6.79
CA LEU A 58 8.71 -25.12 -6.23
C LEU A 58 8.69 -25.41 -4.73
N ASN A 59 9.55 -26.31 -4.24
CA ASN A 59 9.71 -26.55 -2.81
C ASN A 59 10.23 -25.31 -2.08
N ALA A 60 11.26 -24.65 -2.64
CA ALA A 60 11.79 -23.40 -2.12
C ALA A 60 10.71 -22.28 -2.13
N PHE A 61 10.01 -22.11 -3.25
CA PHE A 61 8.95 -21.13 -3.43
C PHE A 61 7.79 -21.35 -2.45
N LEU A 62 7.21 -22.55 -2.41
CA LEU A 62 6.10 -22.88 -1.52
C LEU A 62 6.51 -22.90 -0.04
N SER A 63 7.81 -23.04 0.30
CA SER A 63 8.27 -22.87 1.68
C SER A 63 8.06 -21.43 2.20
N VAL A 64 8.09 -20.44 1.29
CA VAL A 64 7.91 -19.01 1.61
C VAL A 64 6.46 -18.57 1.39
N PHE A 65 5.86 -18.94 0.25
CA PHE A 65 4.57 -18.39 -0.20
C PHE A 65 3.35 -19.14 0.31
N TYR A 66 3.45 -20.40 0.75
CA TYR A 66 2.27 -21.19 1.14
C TYR A 66 1.56 -20.69 2.41
N ARG A 67 2.31 -20.11 3.36
CA ARG A 67 1.71 -19.59 4.59
C ARG A 67 0.91 -18.30 4.34
N PRO A 68 1.42 -17.33 3.56
CA PRO A 68 0.67 -16.10 3.24
C PRO A 68 -0.37 -16.26 2.13
N CYS A 69 -0.18 -17.19 1.18
CA CYS A 69 -1.05 -17.37 0.01
C CYS A 69 -1.35 -18.85 -0.27
N ARG A 70 -2.63 -19.15 -0.51
CA ARG A 70 -3.11 -20.46 -0.98
C ARG A 70 -3.95 -20.38 -2.26
N ASP A 71 -4.01 -19.18 -2.85
CA ASP A 71 -4.66 -18.97 -4.13
C ASP A 71 -3.77 -19.53 -5.23
N LEU A 72 -4.29 -20.51 -5.98
CA LEU A 72 -3.56 -21.18 -7.05
C LEU A 72 -3.12 -20.20 -8.15
N ILE A 73 -3.98 -19.23 -8.50
CA ILE A 73 -3.73 -18.32 -9.63
C ILE A 73 -2.59 -17.35 -9.27
N GLU A 74 -2.60 -16.84 -8.05
CA GLU A 74 -1.53 -15.96 -7.57
C GLU A 74 -0.23 -16.72 -7.35
N LEU A 75 -0.29 -17.95 -6.83
CA LEU A 75 0.89 -18.79 -6.70
C LEU A 75 1.49 -19.14 -8.06
N GLN A 76 0.68 -19.43 -9.09
CA GLN A 76 1.17 -19.66 -10.46
C GLN A 76 1.85 -18.42 -11.03
N HIS A 77 1.21 -17.25 -10.93
CA HIS A 77 1.77 -16.00 -11.41
C HIS A 77 3.09 -15.66 -10.71
N MET A 78 3.12 -15.72 -9.38
CA MET A 78 4.32 -15.42 -8.61
C MET A 78 5.40 -16.47 -8.82
N ALA A 79 5.05 -17.75 -8.97
CA ALA A 79 6.02 -18.79 -9.30
C ALA A 79 6.66 -18.51 -10.67
N LEU A 80 5.90 -18.10 -11.68
CA LEU A 80 6.41 -17.82 -13.02
C LEU A 80 7.44 -16.69 -13.01
N VAL A 81 7.10 -15.57 -12.34
CA VAL A 81 8.00 -14.43 -12.13
C VAL A 81 9.28 -14.86 -11.41
N ASN A 82 9.16 -15.61 -10.32
CA ASN A 82 10.30 -16.00 -9.50
C ASN A 82 11.14 -17.11 -10.13
N PHE A 83 10.56 -17.96 -10.98
CA PHE A 83 11.29 -19.01 -11.66
C PHE A 83 12.28 -18.42 -12.68
N SER A 84 11.88 -17.38 -13.41
CA SER A 84 12.79 -16.63 -14.29
C SER A 84 14.02 -16.11 -13.52
N LYS A 85 13.81 -15.56 -12.32
CA LYS A 85 14.90 -15.10 -11.44
C LYS A 85 15.70 -16.20 -10.77
N TYR A 86 15.09 -17.35 -10.54
CA TYR A 86 15.78 -18.54 -10.02
C TYR A 86 16.73 -19.14 -11.05
N SER A 87 16.31 -19.17 -12.31
CA SER A 87 17.06 -19.74 -13.44
C SER A 87 18.12 -18.79 -14.00
N GLU A 88 18.01 -17.48 -13.80
CA GLU A 88 18.97 -16.47 -14.26
C GLU A 88 20.46 -16.80 -13.98
N PRO A 89 20.89 -17.12 -12.74
CA PRO A 89 22.30 -17.47 -12.46
C PRO A 89 22.75 -18.81 -13.08
N ILE A 90 21.81 -19.72 -13.40
CA ILE A 90 22.10 -20.99 -14.07
C ILE A 90 22.36 -20.72 -15.55
N ILE A 91 21.50 -19.91 -16.18
CA ILE A 91 21.65 -19.48 -17.58
C ILE A 91 22.97 -18.72 -17.78
N LYS A 92 23.33 -17.86 -16.83
CA LYS A 92 24.63 -17.13 -16.82
C LYS A 92 25.84 -18.02 -16.50
N LYS A 93 25.64 -19.31 -16.22
CA LYS A 93 26.68 -20.29 -15.84
C LYS A 93 27.47 -19.87 -14.58
N GLU A 94 26.86 -19.08 -13.69
CA GLU A 94 27.45 -18.64 -12.42
C GLU A 94 27.24 -19.67 -11.30
N ILE A 95 26.09 -20.34 -11.30
CA ILE A 95 25.72 -21.35 -10.30
C ILE A 95 25.27 -22.62 -11.02
N GLN A 96 25.77 -23.78 -10.59
CA GLN A 96 25.34 -25.07 -11.10
C GLN A 96 23.92 -25.41 -10.63
N ALA A 97 23.11 -26.03 -11.51
CA ALA A 97 21.74 -26.43 -11.21
C ALA A 97 21.61 -27.38 -10.00
N THR A 98 22.68 -28.10 -9.67
CA THR A 98 22.76 -29.03 -8.54
C THR A 98 23.09 -28.38 -7.20
N ASP A 99 23.60 -27.14 -7.19
CA ASP A 99 24.01 -26.44 -5.96
C ASP A 99 22.81 -25.73 -5.31
N LEU A 100 21.98 -26.52 -4.63
CA LEU A 100 20.75 -26.04 -3.98
C LEU A 100 21.00 -24.96 -2.94
N THR A 101 22.14 -24.99 -2.25
CA THR A 101 22.45 -24.04 -1.19
C THR A 101 22.77 -22.66 -1.76
N LYS A 102 23.57 -22.59 -2.84
CA LYS A 102 23.85 -21.33 -3.52
C LYS A 102 22.61 -20.77 -4.20
N LEU A 103 21.81 -21.62 -4.85
CA LEU A 103 20.55 -21.22 -5.49
C LEU A 103 19.56 -20.66 -4.46
N TRP A 104 19.41 -21.31 -3.31
CA TRP A 104 18.59 -20.80 -2.21
C TRP A 104 19.09 -19.44 -1.71
N ARG A 105 20.40 -19.28 -1.50
CA ARG A 105 20.98 -18.01 -1.04
C ARG A 105 20.73 -16.87 -2.03
N HIS A 106 20.72 -17.16 -3.33
CA HIS A 106 20.41 -16.20 -4.38
C HIS A 106 18.91 -15.84 -4.41
N ILE A 107 18.02 -16.83 -4.43
CA ILE A 107 16.58 -16.61 -4.65
C ILE A 107 15.84 -16.17 -3.38
N ALA A 108 16.25 -16.61 -2.19
CA ALA A 108 15.57 -16.30 -0.93
C ALA A 108 15.31 -14.80 -0.67
N PRO A 109 16.28 -13.88 -0.88
CA PRO A 109 15.99 -12.45 -0.75
C PRO A 109 14.97 -11.96 -1.79
N VAL A 110 15.05 -12.45 -3.04
CA VAL A 110 14.10 -12.11 -4.11
C VAL A 110 12.69 -12.59 -3.78
N LEU A 111 12.53 -13.82 -3.27
CA LEU A 111 11.25 -14.36 -2.83
C LEU A 111 10.64 -13.50 -1.72
N LYS A 112 11.44 -13.07 -0.74
CA LYS A 112 10.97 -12.21 0.36
C LYS A 112 10.51 -10.84 -0.14
N SER A 113 11.28 -10.21 -1.02
CA SER A 113 10.87 -8.93 -1.63
C SER A 113 9.60 -9.09 -2.46
N ASN A 114 9.51 -10.14 -3.28
CA ASN A 114 8.32 -10.39 -4.10
C ASN A 114 7.09 -10.81 -3.28
N LEU A 115 7.29 -11.33 -2.07
CA LEU A 115 6.20 -11.64 -1.15
C LEU A 115 5.51 -10.36 -0.64
N GLU A 116 6.25 -9.27 -0.45
CA GLU A 116 5.69 -7.97 -0.07
C GLU A 116 4.81 -7.36 -1.18
N LEU A 117 5.00 -7.79 -2.43
CA LEU A 117 4.21 -7.42 -3.61
C LEU A 117 3.02 -8.33 -3.90
N LEU A 118 2.83 -9.37 -3.08
CA LEU A 118 1.77 -10.33 -3.30
C LEU A 118 0.42 -9.59 -3.41
N TYR A 119 -0.33 -9.87 -4.48
CA TYR A 119 -1.59 -9.21 -4.88
C TYR A 119 -1.50 -7.78 -5.45
N LEU A 120 -0.36 -7.09 -5.39
CA LEU A 120 -0.29 -5.69 -5.87
C LEU A 120 -0.29 -5.57 -7.40
N ARG A 121 0.02 -6.66 -8.13
CA ARG A 121 -0.06 -6.76 -9.61
C ARG A 121 0.49 -5.53 -10.34
N ILE A 122 1.59 -4.96 -9.82
CA ILE A 122 2.22 -3.78 -10.40
C ILE A 122 2.75 -4.19 -11.76
N SER A 123 1.98 -3.84 -12.78
CA SER A 123 2.36 -4.04 -14.17
C SER A 123 2.95 -2.72 -14.60
N ASP A 124 4.24 -2.68 -14.92
CA ASP A 124 4.81 -1.62 -15.76
C ASP A 124 4.29 -1.85 -17.17
N ALA A 125 2.98 -1.70 -17.34
CA ALA A 125 2.37 -1.58 -18.65
C ALA A 125 2.88 -0.25 -19.21
N LYS A 126 3.88 -0.32 -20.12
CA LYS A 126 3.94 0.67 -21.19
C LYS A 126 2.50 0.84 -21.68
N PRO A 127 1.94 2.06 -21.72
CA PRO A 127 0.57 2.26 -22.17
C PRO A 127 0.49 1.85 -23.63
N MET A 128 0.15 0.60 -23.88
CA MET A 128 -0.20 0.11 -25.20
C MET A 128 -1.55 0.75 -25.51
N LYS A 129 -1.58 1.61 -26.53
CA LYS A 129 -2.82 2.22 -27.01
C LYS A 129 -3.84 1.09 -27.21
N PRO A 130 -5.02 1.13 -26.57
CA PRO A 130 -6.01 0.09 -26.78
C PRO A 130 -6.50 0.17 -28.23
N SER A 131 -6.05 -0.76 -29.07
CA SER A 131 -6.67 -0.99 -30.38
C SER A 131 -8.00 -1.73 -30.13
N PRO A 132 -9.14 -1.21 -30.58
CA PRO A 132 -10.42 -1.88 -30.41
C PRO A 132 -10.45 -3.15 -31.29
N GLY A 133 -10.76 -4.30 -30.68
CA GLY A 133 -11.11 -5.53 -31.44
C GLY A 133 -10.31 -6.81 -31.18
N LYS A 134 -9.49 -6.92 -30.11
CA LYS A 134 -8.84 -8.20 -29.75
C LYS A 134 -8.94 -8.47 -28.25
N GLU A 135 -10.11 -8.89 -27.81
CA GLU A 135 -10.38 -9.15 -26.38
C GLU A 135 -9.89 -10.54 -25.90
N ASN A 136 -9.33 -11.38 -26.77
CA ASN A 136 -8.96 -12.76 -26.44
C ASN A 136 -7.54 -13.18 -26.85
N ASN A 137 -6.56 -12.28 -26.79
CA ASN A 137 -5.16 -12.69 -26.87
C ASN A 137 -4.51 -12.56 -25.50
N THR A 138 -4.09 -13.70 -24.95
CA THR A 138 -3.25 -13.85 -23.76
C THR A 138 -2.17 -12.77 -23.76
N SER A 139 -2.34 -11.76 -22.90
CA SER A 139 -1.40 -10.65 -22.79
C SER A 139 0.00 -11.20 -22.54
N GLU A 140 0.94 -10.82 -23.39
CA GLU A 140 2.35 -11.23 -23.33
C GLU A 140 2.94 -10.89 -21.96
N LEU A 141 3.19 -11.92 -21.16
CA LEU A 141 3.79 -11.83 -19.83
C LEU A 141 5.31 -11.73 -19.99
N ILE A 142 5.84 -10.51 -20.10
CA ILE A 142 7.27 -10.25 -19.97
C ILE A 142 7.56 -9.97 -18.48
N PRO A 143 8.26 -10.83 -17.74
CA PRO A 143 8.63 -10.56 -16.36
C PRO A 143 9.91 -9.72 -16.32
N GLN A 144 9.84 -8.44 -15.93
CA GLN A 144 11.04 -7.66 -15.61
C GLN A 144 10.97 -7.00 -14.21
N ASN A 145 12.11 -7.12 -13.52
CA ASN A 145 12.61 -6.48 -12.27
C ASN A 145 11.62 -5.87 -11.25
N PHE A 146 10.82 -6.72 -10.62
CA PHE A 146 9.93 -6.44 -9.49
C PHE A 146 10.58 -5.84 -8.21
N ALA A 147 11.87 -6.08 -7.97
CA ALA A 147 12.54 -5.64 -6.74
C ALA A 147 12.83 -4.13 -6.67
N ASN A 148 12.93 -3.45 -7.82
CA ASN A 148 13.10 -1.99 -7.86
C ASN A 148 11.75 -1.30 -7.62
N THR A 149 10.66 -1.88 -8.13
CA THR A 149 9.29 -1.35 -8.06
C THR A 149 8.80 -1.13 -6.63
N LEU A 150 9.09 -2.01 -5.66
CA LEU A 150 8.71 -1.77 -4.25
C LEU A 150 9.44 -0.61 -3.59
N LYS A 151 10.74 -0.49 -3.86
CA LYS A 151 11.53 0.63 -3.34
C LYS A 151 11.07 1.93 -3.99
N ASP A 152 10.72 1.88 -5.27
CA ASP A 152 10.14 2.99 -6.02
C ASP A 152 8.71 3.31 -5.56
N GLU A 153 7.92 2.33 -5.09
CA GLU A 153 6.56 2.56 -4.55
C GLU A 153 6.52 3.02 -3.08
N LEU A 154 7.40 2.50 -2.22
CA LEU A 154 7.53 3.00 -0.85
C LEU A 154 8.13 4.41 -0.83
N THR A 155 9.07 4.70 -1.75
CA THR A 155 9.43 6.08 -2.05
C THR A 155 8.29 6.82 -2.73
N SER A 156 7.46 6.15 -3.55
CA SER A 156 6.24 6.70 -4.17
C SER A 156 5.31 7.33 -3.15
N THR A 157 5.04 6.80 -1.96
CA THR A 157 4.13 7.55 -1.04
C THR A 157 4.65 8.94 -0.65
N LYS A 158 5.97 9.10 -0.44
CA LYS A 158 6.59 10.41 -0.16
C LYS A 158 6.80 11.24 -1.43
N THR A 159 7.24 10.63 -2.53
CA THR A 159 7.46 11.33 -3.80
C THR A 159 6.13 11.66 -4.50
N PHE A 160 5.10 10.84 -4.35
CA PHE A 160 3.68 11.10 -4.67
C PHE A 160 3.16 12.24 -3.82
N ALA A 161 3.35 12.22 -2.50
CA ALA A 161 2.94 13.37 -1.67
C ALA A 161 3.67 14.67 -2.06
N GLN A 162 4.92 14.57 -2.52
CA GLN A 162 5.71 15.71 -3.03
C GLN A 162 5.32 16.12 -4.47
N SER A 163 4.90 15.18 -5.33
CA SER A 163 4.44 15.44 -6.70
C SER A 163 2.95 15.81 -6.75
N PHE A 164 2.20 15.54 -5.68
CA PHE A 164 0.82 15.95 -5.49
C PHE A 164 0.78 17.43 -5.13
N GLU A 165 0.92 18.28 -6.14
CA GLU A 165 0.92 19.73 -5.99
C GLU A 165 -0.47 20.25 -5.62
N LEU A 166 -0.68 20.48 -4.32
CA LEU A 166 -1.84 21.20 -3.81
C LEU A 166 -1.58 22.71 -3.74
N PRO A 167 -2.58 23.56 -3.98
CA PRO A 167 -2.50 24.98 -3.67
C PRO A 167 -2.12 25.23 -2.20
N TYR A 168 -1.43 26.33 -1.91
CA TYR A 168 -0.92 26.65 -0.57
C TYR A 168 -1.99 26.55 0.53
N TYR A 169 -3.15 27.20 0.36
CA TYR A 169 -4.25 27.13 1.34
C TYR A 169 -4.88 25.74 1.44
N ALA A 170 -4.92 24.97 0.35
CA ALA A 170 -5.40 23.59 0.37
C ALA A 170 -4.48 22.69 1.21
N LYS A 171 -3.15 22.93 1.18
CA LYS A 171 -2.19 22.23 2.06
C LYS A 171 -2.48 22.53 3.52
N PHE A 172 -2.65 23.80 3.90
CA PHE A 172 -2.98 24.18 5.28
C PHE A 172 -4.35 23.68 5.73
N LEU A 173 -5.37 23.70 4.87
CA LEU A 173 -6.68 23.10 5.15
C LEU A 173 -6.56 21.59 5.40
N LEU A 174 -5.75 20.88 4.59
CA LEU A 174 -5.54 19.45 4.78
C LEU A 174 -4.78 19.15 6.09
N ILE A 175 -3.78 19.96 6.45
CA ILE A 175 -3.06 19.86 7.73
C ILE A 175 -4.01 20.11 8.90
N ALA A 176 -4.84 21.16 8.83
CA ALA A 176 -5.85 21.46 9.84
C ALA A 176 -6.86 20.32 9.97
N ALA A 177 -7.32 19.74 8.86
CA ALA A 177 -8.22 18.58 8.85
C ALA A 177 -7.60 17.36 9.52
N TYR A 178 -6.31 17.08 9.26
CA TYR A 178 -5.59 16.01 9.93
C TYR A 178 -5.51 16.25 11.45
N LEU A 179 -5.10 17.45 11.87
CA LEU A 179 -5.04 17.82 13.29
C LEU A 179 -6.41 17.74 13.96
N ALA A 180 -7.48 18.15 13.28
CA ALA A 180 -8.85 18.03 13.77
C ALA A 180 -9.24 16.55 13.95
N SER A 181 -8.93 15.67 13.00
CA SER A 181 -9.27 14.25 13.10
C SER A 181 -8.48 13.49 14.16
N TYR A 182 -7.21 13.83 14.39
CA TYR A 182 -6.33 13.06 15.26
C TYR A 182 -6.20 13.64 16.68
N ASN A 183 -6.52 14.92 16.88
CA ASN A 183 -6.59 15.52 18.22
C ASN A 183 -8.02 15.51 18.76
N PRO A 184 -8.22 15.25 20.06
CA PRO A 184 -9.54 15.39 20.67
C PRO A 184 -9.91 16.89 20.83
N PRO A 185 -11.18 17.29 20.59
CA PRO A 185 -11.61 18.70 20.63
C PRO A 185 -11.28 19.44 21.93
N LYS A 186 -11.27 18.73 23.07
CA LYS A 186 -10.92 19.29 24.39
C LYS A 186 -9.50 19.83 24.49
N GLU A 187 -8.60 19.43 23.58
CA GLU A 187 -7.20 19.85 23.56
C GLU A 187 -6.95 20.99 22.57
N ASP A 188 -7.94 21.36 21.75
CA ASP A 188 -7.81 22.40 20.71
C ASP A 188 -7.48 23.76 21.29
N LYS A 189 -7.95 24.05 22.51
CA LYS A 189 -7.46 25.19 23.28
C LYS A 189 -5.95 24.99 23.40
N ARG A 190 -5.46 24.19 24.34
CA ARG A 190 -4.02 24.01 24.64
C ARG A 190 -3.07 24.01 23.42
N LEU A 191 -3.48 23.42 22.30
CA LEU A 191 -2.72 23.34 21.05
C LEU A 191 -2.68 24.63 20.21
N PHE A 192 -3.78 25.38 20.10
CA PHE A 192 -3.95 26.35 19.00
C PHE A 192 -4.08 27.83 19.39
N MET A 193 -4.54 28.17 20.60
CA MET A 193 -4.47 29.59 21.05
C MET A 193 -3.08 29.92 21.65
N LYS A 194 -2.75 31.20 21.88
CA LYS A 194 -1.46 31.58 22.48
C LYS A 194 -1.48 31.61 24.02
N ASN A 195 -2.65 31.85 24.61
CA ASN A 195 -2.83 32.09 26.05
C ASN A 195 -3.78 31.07 26.70
N HIS A 196 -3.33 29.82 26.89
CA HIS A 196 -4.18 28.73 27.42
C HIS A 196 -4.30 28.64 28.93
N GLY A 197 -3.57 29.46 29.65
CA GLY A 197 -3.44 29.35 31.10
C GLY A 197 -2.77 28.04 31.54
N LYS A 198 -2.56 27.91 32.85
CA LYS A 198 -1.94 26.73 33.47
C LYS A 198 -3.03 25.72 33.83
N GLN A 199 -3.04 24.54 33.19
CA GLN A 199 -3.96 23.47 33.55
C GLN A 199 -3.48 22.79 34.84
N ARG A 200 -4.24 22.94 35.94
CA ARG A 200 -3.95 22.28 37.22
C ARG A 200 -4.28 20.78 37.11
N LYS A 201 -3.27 19.93 36.93
CA LYS A 201 -3.44 18.48 36.79
C LYS A 201 -3.76 17.85 38.15
N ARG A 202 -4.94 17.24 38.30
CA ARG A 202 -5.29 16.43 39.49
C ARG A 202 -4.67 15.02 39.34
N LEU A 203 -4.13 14.44 40.41
CA LEU A 203 -3.37 13.17 40.37
C LEU A 203 -4.12 12.01 39.66
N GLN A 204 -5.45 11.94 39.80
CA GLN A 204 -6.30 10.96 39.11
C GLN A 204 -6.31 11.13 37.58
N GLN A 205 -6.26 12.36 37.07
CA GLN A 205 -6.19 12.64 35.63
C GLN A 205 -4.83 12.25 35.05
N VAL A 206 -3.75 12.33 35.85
CA VAL A 206 -2.42 11.87 35.44
C VAL A 206 -2.41 10.35 35.24
N ARG A 207 -3.00 9.59 36.17
CA ARG A 207 -3.13 8.12 36.07
C ARG A 207 -4.05 7.66 34.93
N ALA A 208 -5.15 8.37 34.68
CA ALA A 208 -6.03 8.08 33.55
C ALA A 208 -5.39 8.40 32.18
N LYS A 209 -4.59 9.48 32.11
CA LYS A 209 -3.80 9.80 30.91
C LYS A 209 -2.70 8.78 30.64
N ALA A 210 -2.07 8.21 31.67
CA ALA A 210 -1.07 7.14 31.50
C ALA A 210 -1.67 5.86 30.89
N LYS A 211 -2.91 5.48 31.25
CA LYS A 211 -3.61 4.35 30.61
C LYS A 211 -4.11 4.63 29.19
N ILE A 212 -4.52 5.87 28.90
CA ILE A 212 -4.92 6.28 27.54
C ILE A 212 -3.70 6.43 26.62
N SER A 213 -2.54 6.81 27.18
CA SER A 213 -1.25 6.85 26.48
C SER A 213 -0.80 5.48 25.95
N GLU A 214 -1.28 4.36 26.50
CA GLU A 214 -1.01 3.03 25.93
C GLU A 214 -1.70 2.82 24.57
N ARG A 215 -2.74 3.61 24.24
CA ARG A 215 -3.36 3.65 22.92
C ARG A 215 -3.28 5.06 22.36
N LEU A 216 -2.21 5.35 21.63
CA LEU A 216 -2.04 6.61 20.91
C LEU A 216 -3.31 6.89 20.08
N ASN A 217 -3.88 8.10 20.12
CA ASN A 217 -5.06 8.45 19.33
C ASN A 217 -4.82 8.21 17.83
N THR A 218 -3.57 8.33 17.39
CA THR A 218 -3.11 7.92 16.05
C THR A 218 -3.41 6.47 15.70
N GLN A 219 -3.49 5.55 16.67
CA GLN A 219 -3.85 4.13 16.47
C GLN A 219 -5.36 3.86 16.52
N LEU A 220 -6.17 4.75 17.13
CA LEU A 220 -7.64 4.60 17.17
C LEU A 220 -8.31 5.03 15.85
N GLY A 221 -7.56 5.68 14.96
CA GLY A 221 -8.02 6.16 13.66
C GLY A 221 -8.64 7.56 13.69
N PRO A 222 -8.97 8.12 12.51
CA PRO A 222 -9.39 9.52 12.39
C PRO A 222 -10.81 9.73 12.91
N LYS A 223 -10.99 10.78 13.73
CA LYS A 223 -12.28 11.20 14.28
C LYS A 223 -12.97 12.20 13.38
N VAL A 224 -14.30 12.24 13.48
CA VAL A 224 -15.14 13.21 12.79
C VAL A 224 -15.00 14.59 13.45
N PHE A 225 -15.01 15.65 12.65
CA PHE A 225 -14.98 17.05 13.09
C PHE A 225 -15.97 17.90 12.28
N THR A 226 -16.33 19.07 12.80
CA THR A 226 -17.23 20.04 12.15
C THR A 226 -16.45 21.03 11.30
N LEU A 227 -17.13 21.69 10.36
CA LEU A 227 -16.53 22.77 9.55
C LEU A 227 -15.93 23.89 10.42
N ASP A 228 -16.66 24.33 11.45
CA ASP A 228 -16.18 25.38 12.35
C ASP A 228 -14.84 25.04 13.00
N ARG A 229 -14.71 23.79 13.45
CA ARG A 229 -13.48 23.30 14.07
C ARG A 229 -12.33 23.28 13.06
N LEU A 230 -12.60 22.87 11.82
CA LEU A 230 -11.61 22.90 10.74
C LEU A 230 -11.11 24.33 10.50
N LEU A 231 -12.04 25.27 10.30
CA LEU A 231 -11.70 26.67 10.03
C LEU A 231 -10.98 27.31 11.22
N ALA A 232 -11.41 27.04 12.45
CA ALA A 232 -10.75 27.55 13.65
C ALA A 232 -9.30 27.06 13.76
N ILE A 233 -9.04 25.77 13.50
CA ILE A 233 -7.68 25.23 13.50
C ILE A 233 -6.88 25.82 12.33
N PHE A 234 -7.47 25.90 11.13
CA PHE A 234 -6.84 26.50 9.95
C PHE A 234 -6.35 27.92 10.22
N TYR A 235 -7.20 28.81 10.73
CA TYR A 235 -6.82 30.18 11.05
C TYR A 235 -5.84 30.28 12.23
N ALA A 236 -5.76 29.25 13.09
CA ALA A 236 -4.82 29.25 14.20
C ALA A 236 -3.41 28.79 13.80
N ILE A 237 -3.29 27.91 12.80
CA ILE A 237 -2.01 27.43 12.28
C ILE A 237 -1.47 28.28 11.12
N LEU A 238 -2.35 29.03 10.46
CA LEU A 238 -1.97 29.97 9.41
C LEU A 238 -1.47 31.28 10.04
N GLU A 239 -0.27 31.71 9.67
CA GLU A 239 0.32 32.94 10.22
C GLU A 239 -0.33 34.21 9.64
N GLU A 240 -0.93 34.09 8.45
CA GLU A 240 -1.55 35.18 7.71
C GLU A 240 -3.04 35.35 8.05
N LYS A 241 -3.48 36.61 8.13
CA LYS A 241 -4.89 36.95 8.34
C LYS A 241 -5.60 37.04 7.00
N ILE A 242 -6.35 36.00 6.66
CA ILE A 242 -7.17 35.94 5.45
C ILE A 242 -8.65 35.90 5.84
N GLY A 243 -9.50 36.55 5.04
CA GLY A 243 -10.95 36.48 5.21
C GLY A 243 -11.53 35.17 4.67
N LEU A 244 -12.69 34.77 5.20
CA LEU A 244 -13.43 33.64 4.65
C LEU A 244 -13.95 34.01 3.25
N THR A 245 -13.45 33.33 2.23
CA THR A 245 -13.84 33.53 0.82
C THR A 245 -14.52 32.29 0.26
N SER A 246 -15.34 32.45 -0.77
CA SER A 246 -15.93 31.33 -1.52
C SER A 246 -14.86 30.38 -2.07
N ASN A 247 -13.69 30.91 -2.48
CA ASN A 247 -12.58 30.11 -2.96
C ASN A 247 -12.00 29.19 -1.89
N LEU A 248 -11.93 29.63 -0.62
CA LEU A 248 -11.46 28.80 0.49
C LEU A 248 -12.44 27.65 0.76
N LEU A 249 -13.74 27.94 0.73
CA LEU A 249 -14.78 26.92 0.86
C LEU A 249 -14.74 25.93 -0.31
N ALA A 250 -14.57 26.42 -1.55
CA ALA A 250 -14.42 25.57 -2.73
C ALA A 250 -13.22 24.62 -2.61
N GLN A 251 -12.10 25.05 -2.03
CA GLN A 251 -10.96 24.17 -1.77
C GLN A 251 -11.30 23.01 -0.81
N ILE A 252 -12.15 23.23 0.20
CA ILE A 252 -12.62 22.14 1.08
C ILE A 252 -13.44 21.13 0.26
N ALA A 253 -14.33 21.59 -0.61
CA ALA A 253 -15.10 20.71 -1.50
C ALA A 253 -14.18 19.93 -2.46
N THR A 254 -13.14 20.57 -3.01
CA THR A 254 -12.12 19.90 -3.84
C THR A 254 -11.34 18.85 -3.04
N LEU A 255 -10.95 19.12 -1.79
CA LEU A 255 -10.28 18.12 -0.94
C LEU A 255 -11.18 16.90 -0.64
N VAL A 256 -12.50 17.12 -0.57
CA VAL A 256 -13.49 16.03 -0.44
C VAL A 256 -13.63 15.24 -1.74
N GLU A 257 -13.65 15.93 -2.87
CA GLU A 257 -13.70 15.33 -4.20
C GLU A 257 -12.47 14.48 -4.51
N LEU A 258 -11.29 14.97 -4.13
CA LEU A 258 -10.00 14.26 -4.23
C LEU A 258 -9.82 13.14 -3.20
N LYS A 259 -10.83 12.88 -2.35
CA LYS A 259 -10.80 11.83 -1.30
C LYS A 259 -9.65 11.98 -0.30
N LEU A 260 -9.17 13.20 -0.07
CA LEU A 260 -8.24 13.52 1.00
C LEU A 260 -8.97 13.76 2.33
N ILE A 261 -10.23 14.22 2.22
CA ILE A 261 -11.17 14.36 3.33
C ILE A 261 -12.47 13.61 2.95
N ALA A 262 -13.04 12.85 3.88
CA ALA A 262 -14.39 12.30 3.79
C ALA A 262 -15.37 13.33 4.36
N GLY A 263 -16.49 13.55 3.67
CA GLY A 263 -17.56 14.44 4.13
C GLY A 263 -18.54 14.76 3.00
N SER A 264 -19.48 15.65 3.29
CA SER A 264 -20.37 16.20 2.25
C SER A 264 -19.58 17.15 1.33
N LYS A 265 -19.82 17.05 0.01
CA LYS A 265 -19.35 18.05 -0.95
C LYS A 265 -20.11 19.36 -0.80
N GLU A 266 -21.40 19.28 -0.50
CA GLU A 266 -22.23 20.43 -0.18
C GLU A 266 -21.89 20.90 1.23
N ILE A 267 -21.42 22.14 1.32
CA ILE A 267 -21.01 22.76 2.57
C ILE A 267 -22.27 23.28 3.25
N ASP A 268 -22.87 22.42 4.07
CA ASP A 268 -23.85 22.85 5.05
C ASP A 268 -23.11 23.37 6.29
N LEU A 269 -23.21 24.67 6.54
CA LEU A 269 -22.54 25.33 7.67
C LEU A 269 -22.96 24.74 9.02
N ASP A 270 -24.20 24.26 9.16
CA ASP A 270 -24.76 23.88 10.46
C ASP A 270 -24.60 22.38 10.78
N THR A 271 -24.49 21.51 9.78
CA THR A 271 -24.47 20.05 10.00
C THR A 271 -23.28 19.30 9.38
N ALA A 272 -22.48 19.95 8.54
CA ALA A 272 -21.42 19.24 7.81
C ALA A 272 -20.36 18.65 8.75
N LYS A 273 -20.15 17.35 8.57
CA LYS A 273 -19.19 16.55 9.31
C LYS A 273 -18.14 16.02 8.35
N TYR A 274 -16.88 16.20 8.73
CA TYR A 274 -15.72 15.83 7.95
C TYR A 274 -14.82 14.87 8.72
N LYS A 275 -14.00 14.11 7.99
CA LYS A 275 -13.01 13.20 8.54
C LYS A 275 -11.81 13.15 7.60
N CYS A 276 -10.60 13.30 8.13
CA CYS A 276 -9.38 13.19 7.34
C CYS A 276 -9.12 11.73 6.94
N ILE A 277 -8.79 11.49 5.67
CA ILE A 277 -8.50 10.16 5.14
C ILE A 277 -6.98 9.90 5.09
N VAL A 278 -6.17 10.95 4.99
CA VAL A 278 -4.72 10.82 4.80
C VAL A 278 -3.99 10.34 6.07
N GLY A 279 -2.95 9.53 5.86
CA GLY A 279 -2.08 9.04 6.93
C GLY A 279 -1.02 10.05 7.38
N TYR A 280 -0.28 9.70 8.45
CA TYR A 280 0.76 10.57 9.02
C TYR A 280 1.90 10.87 8.05
N ASP A 281 2.37 9.86 7.30
CA ASP A 281 3.50 10.04 6.39
C ASP A 281 3.18 11.01 5.25
N PHE A 282 1.98 10.90 4.68
CA PHE A 282 1.49 11.81 3.65
C PHE A 282 1.39 13.24 4.19
N ILE A 283 0.73 13.45 5.34
CA ILE A 283 0.56 14.81 5.86
C ILE A 283 1.87 15.43 6.33
N SER A 284 2.80 14.62 6.83
CA SER A 284 4.14 15.05 7.21
C SER A 284 4.91 15.53 5.97
N ALA A 285 4.83 14.80 4.85
CA ALA A 285 5.41 15.23 3.58
C ALA A 285 4.78 16.54 3.06
N VAL A 286 3.46 16.65 3.05
CA VAL A 286 2.75 17.89 2.66
C VAL A 286 3.19 19.08 3.53
N ALA A 287 3.23 18.89 4.85
CA ALA A 287 3.60 19.94 5.79
C ALA A 287 5.05 20.40 5.66
N GLN A 288 5.98 19.48 5.32
CA GLN A 288 7.36 19.85 5.00
C GLN A 288 7.44 20.83 3.82
N THR A 289 6.59 20.68 2.80
CA THR A 289 6.58 21.60 1.64
C THR A 289 6.18 23.04 1.98
N VAL A 290 5.52 23.25 3.13
CA VAL A 290 5.12 24.57 3.64
C VAL A 290 5.86 24.94 4.94
N GLY A 291 6.90 24.20 5.31
CA GLY A 291 7.70 24.46 6.50
C GLY A 291 6.96 24.26 7.84
N PHE A 292 5.86 23.50 7.85
CA PHE A 292 5.03 23.29 9.05
C PHE A 292 5.39 21.98 9.77
N ASN A 293 5.57 22.05 11.10
CA ASN A 293 5.88 20.88 11.93
C ASN A 293 4.61 20.27 12.57
N VAL A 294 3.98 19.33 11.87
CA VAL A 294 2.74 18.65 12.33
C VAL A 294 2.92 17.95 13.66
N ARG A 295 4.10 17.34 13.90
CA ARG A 295 4.36 16.55 15.12
C ARG A 295 4.20 17.38 16.40
N LYS A 296 4.57 18.65 16.36
CA LYS A 296 4.43 19.58 17.50
C LYS A 296 2.97 19.79 17.93
N TYR A 297 2.03 19.62 17.00
CA TYR A 297 0.61 19.89 17.22
C TYR A 297 -0.23 18.61 17.44
N LEU A 298 0.40 17.44 17.54
CA LEU A 298 -0.28 16.18 17.84
C LEU A 298 -0.28 15.89 19.34
N TYR A 299 -1.46 15.68 19.91
CA TYR A 299 -1.67 15.44 21.33
C TYR A 299 -0.85 14.26 21.88
N ASP A 300 -0.64 13.23 21.07
CA ASP A 300 0.07 12.01 21.46
C ASP A 300 1.59 12.22 21.67
N PHE A 301 2.16 13.30 21.12
CA PHE A 301 3.61 13.59 21.16
C PHE A 301 3.97 14.79 22.05
N MET A 302 3.02 15.28 22.87
CA MET A 302 3.21 16.37 23.85
C MET A 302 3.16 15.88 25.30
#